data_AF-A0A1E3QK00-F1
#
_entry.id   AF-A0A1E3QK00-F1
#
_cell.length_a   1.000
_cell.length_b   1.000
_cell.length_c   1.000
_cell.angle_alpha   90.00
_cell.angle_beta   90.00
_cell.angle_gamma   90.00
#
_symmetry.space_group_name_H-M   'P 1'
#
loop_
_entity.id
_entity.type
_entity.pdbx_description
1 polymer ?
#
loop_
_entity_poly.entity_id
_entity_poly.type
_entity_poly.pdbx_seq_one_letter_code
_entity_poly.pdbx_strand_id
1 'polypeptide(L)'
;MLKQRLGHLHTASLARNRSAIHDRMRQMAEDAISEMPPTHPERQKLLQMLTDEPSGLEALKARVEKSILDETRLSRLPPSDLDAKAYNLQYQRELSLTKLPASADKTIRETAMATPWTGEEHLHDTALRMLQDAHKPVKVRANTNPHAPNLNKIITPPVPLKQRIAEARDKSLDYLLNKGTSFEEDPKFREMYRERLLGPEILGPISAGATINAIHRIADARIEESQSRGDFSHNSLRGKPMPKTHSSAYINTTEYYMNNILKLQDVSPPWVEKQGSVNEEIARFRRELDDGCARAMIQEVDRRYPKMDLPGRLKQIEAQTFSYGNWEASQRAYIESKVSALNNSLRSYNLQAPMALQKLYLLRDKEVEQCYARVKDKLAELYHKHHERNAGESNIKVKGTSFTSQQYEVRQVTPTQQEVEGLGSMLRGLFRRK
;
A
#
# COMPACT_ATOMS: atom_id res chain seq x y z
N MET A 1 -50.92 21.49 2.76
CA MET A 1 -49.46 21.59 2.98
C MET A 1 -48.81 20.33 3.56
N LEU A 2 -49.39 19.66 4.57
CA LEU A 2 -48.87 18.38 5.11
C LEU A 2 -48.81 17.24 4.08
N LYS A 3 -49.82 17.10 3.22
CA LYS A 3 -49.85 16.10 2.12
C LYS A 3 -48.73 16.31 1.09
N GLN A 4 -48.39 17.56 0.78
CA GLN A 4 -47.30 17.89 -0.16
C GLN A 4 -45.91 17.64 0.46
N ARG A 5 -45.74 17.91 1.77
CA ARG A 5 -44.48 17.62 2.49
C ARG A 5 -44.24 16.13 2.70
N LEU A 6 -45.27 15.34 3.00
CA LEU A 6 -45.18 13.88 3.04
C LEU A 6 -44.86 13.29 1.66
N GLY A 7 -45.45 13.86 0.60
CA GLY A 7 -45.10 13.51 -0.79
C GLY A 7 -43.62 13.71 -1.09
N HIS A 8 -43.05 14.88 -0.76
CA HIS A 8 -41.64 15.19 -1.03
C HIS A 8 -40.64 14.40 -0.17
N LEU A 9 -40.96 14.11 1.09
CA LEU A 9 -40.11 13.27 1.94
C LEU A 9 -40.12 11.80 1.48
N HIS A 10 -41.24 11.32 0.94
CA HIS A 10 -41.33 9.97 0.41
C HIS A 10 -40.62 9.83 -0.95
N THR A 11 -40.68 10.84 -1.84
CA THR A 11 -39.88 10.86 -3.08
C THR A 11 -38.38 10.94 -2.79
N ALA A 12 -37.97 11.70 -1.78
CA ALA A 12 -36.57 11.82 -1.37
C ALA A 12 -36.04 10.54 -0.66
N SER A 13 -36.91 9.80 0.03
CA SER A 13 -36.59 8.48 0.59
C SER A 13 -36.52 7.38 -0.48
N LEU A 14 -37.36 7.45 -1.52
CA LEU A 14 -37.34 6.50 -2.64
C LEU A 14 -36.03 6.59 -3.44
N ALA A 15 -35.51 7.80 -3.65
CA ALA A 15 -34.23 8.01 -4.34
C ALA A 15 -33.03 7.46 -3.57
N ARG A 16 -33.12 7.36 -2.23
CA ARG A 16 -32.03 6.85 -1.37
C ARG A 16 -32.01 5.33 -1.20
N ASN A 17 -33.11 4.64 -1.52
CA ASN A 17 -33.26 3.20 -1.34
C ASN A 17 -33.18 2.40 -2.66
N ARG A 18 -32.67 2.99 -3.74
CA ARG A 18 -32.29 2.21 -4.92
C ARG A 18 -30.94 1.58 -4.64
N SER A 19 -30.90 0.25 -4.61
CA SER A 19 -29.63 -0.46 -4.48
C SER A 19 -28.78 -0.19 -5.73
N ALA A 20 -27.49 0.04 -5.57
CA ALA A 20 -26.59 0.24 -6.71
C ALA A 20 -26.64 -0.93 -7.72
N ILE A 21 -27.06 -2.11 -7.25
CA ILE A 21 -27.32 -3.29 -8.09
C ILE A 21 -28.55 -3.10 -8.99
N HIS A 22 -29.63 -2.50 -8.48
CA HIS A 22 -30.83 -2.21 -9.26
C HIS A 22 -30.56 -1.21 -10.38
N ASP A 23 -29.85 -0.12 -10.09
CA ASP A 23 -29.48 0.87 -11.11
C ASP A 23 -28.54 0.27 -12.16
N ARG A 24 -27.61 -0.59 -11.75
CA ARG A 24 -26.71 -1.31 -12.67
C ARG A 24 -27.44 -2.34 -13.53
N MET A 25 -28.43 -3.06 -12.98
CA MET A 25 -29.27 -3.98 -13.76
C MET A 25 -30.14 -3.24 -14.76
N ARG A 26 -30.67 -2.08 -14.39
CA ARG A 26 -31.43 -1.22 -15.30
C ARG A 26 -30.56 -0.70 -16.45
N GLN A 27 -29.36 -0.24 -16.15
CA GLN A 27 -28.41 0.22 -17.15
C GLN A 27 -28.01 -0.89 -18.12
N MET A 28 -27.76 -2.11 -17.62
CA MET A 28 -27.50 -3.28 -18.48
C MET A 28 -28.71 -3.64 -19.35
N ALA A 29 -29.95 -3.48 -18.86
CA ALA A 29 -31.15 -3.72 -19.64
C ALA A 29 -31.37 -2.65 -20.72
N GLU A 30 -31.11 -1.38 -20.41
CA GLU A 30 -31.17 -0.25 -21.35
C GLU A 30 -30.11 -0.38 -22.46
N ASP A 31 -28.88 -0.77 -22.10
CA ASP A 31 -27.79 -1.03 -23.05
C ASP A 31 -28.13 -2.23 -23.96
N ALA A 32 -28.65 -3.33 -23.41
CA ALA A 32 -29.09 -4.49 -24.18
C ALA A 32 -30.25 -4.15 -25.14
N ILE A 33 -31.18 -3.27 -24.73
CA ILE A 33 -32.24 -2.76 -25.60
C ILE A 33 -31.65 -1.91 -26.74
N SER A 34 -30.62 -1.11 -26.47
CA SER A 34 -29.97 -0.27 -27.48
C SER A 34 -29.34 -1.09 -28.61
N GLU A 35 -28.74 -2.24 -28.28
CA GLU A 35 -28.06 -3.11 -29.24
C GLU A 35 -29.02 -3.98 -30.08
N MET A 36 -30.25 -4.23 -29.63
CA MET A 36 -31.21 -5.11 -30.31
C MET A 36 -32.11 -4.39 -31.34
N PRO A 37 -32.34 -4.94 -32.55
CA PRO A 37 -33.23 -4.34 -33.55
C PRO A 37 -34.71 -4.32 -33.08
N PRO A 38 -35.52 -3.34 -33.55
CA PRO A 38 -36.88 -3.08 -33.04
C PRO A 38 -37.89 -4.21 -33.27
N THR A 39 -37.58 -5.17 -34.14
CA THR A 39 -38.43 -6.33 -34.44
C THR A 39 -38.21 -7.53 -33.51
N HIS A 40 -37.21 -7.47 -32.61
CA HIS A 40 -36.86 -8.58 -31.73
C HIS A 40 -37.90 -8.75 -30.59
N PRO A 41 -38.48 -9.95 -30.38
CA PRO A 41 -39.54 -10.17 -29.38
C PRO A 41 -39.05 -9.92 -27.94
N GLU A 42 -37.79 -10.20 -27.65
CA GLU A 42 -37.20 -9.94 -26.33
C GLU A 42 -37.04 -8.46 -26.00
N ARG A 43 -36.90 -7.58 -27.01
CA ARG A 43 -36.84 -6.13 -26.80
C ARG A 43 -38.16 -5.60 -26.24
N GLN A 44 -39.30 -6.13 -26.71
CA GLN A 44 -40.62 -5.75 -26.20
C GLN A 44 -40.81 -6.23 -24.76
N LYS A 45 -40.32 -7.44 -24.44
CA LYS A 45 -40.38 -8.01 -23.09
C LYS A 45 -39.50 -7.25 -22.08
N LEU A 46 -38.32 -6.80 -22.50
CA LEU A 46 -37.43 -5.96 -21.69
C LEU A 46 -37.98 -4.55 -21.50
N LEU A 47 -38.57 -3.95 -22.54
CA LEU A 47 -39.31 -2.67 -22.41
C LEU A 47 -40.46 -2.79 -21.41
N GLN A 48 -41.22 -3.88 -21.46
CA GLN A 48 -42.31 -4.15 -20.53
C GLN A 48 -41.81 -4.28 -19.08
N MET A 49 -40.70 -5.00 -18.86
CA MET A 49 -40.07 -5.11 -17.54
C MET A 49 -39.46 -3.79 -17.03
N LEU A 50 -39.09 -2.87 -17.92
CA LEU A 50 -38.60 -1.54 -17.56
C LEU A 50 -39.73 -0.57 -17.22
N THR A 51 -40.92 -0.77 -17.81
CA THR A 51 -42.13 0.05 -17.58
C THR A 51 -42.97 -0.42 -16.41
N ASP A 52 -42.86 -1.69 -16.02
CA ASP A 52 -43.50 -2.22 -14.81
C ASP A 52 -42.78 -1.66 -13.56
N GLU A 53 -43.07 -0.40 -13.21
CA GLU A 53 -42.97 0.07 -11.83
C GLU A 53 -43.73 -0.92 -10.93
N PRO A 54 -43.24 -1.26 -9.72
CA PRO A 54 -43.73 -2.41 -8.99
C PRO A 54 -45.20 -2.21 -8.59
N SER A 55 -46.09 -2.75 -9.41
CA SER A 55 -47.55 -2.82 -9.25
C SER A 55 -48.00 -3.44 -7.92
N GLY A 56 -47.09 -4.17 -7.25
CA GLY A 56 -47.29 -4.65 -5.88
C GLY A 56 -47.40 -3.53 -4.84
N LEU A 57 -46.71 -2.40 -5.02
CA LEU A 57 -46.67 -1.33 -4.01
C LEU A 57 -47.89 -0.41 -4.07
N GLU A 58 -48.46 -0.21 -5.25
CA GLU A 58 -49.73 0.49 -5.44
C GLU A 58 -50.93 -0.37 -5.00
N ALA A 59 -50.89 -1.68 -5.28
CA ALA A 59 -51.86 -2.62 -4.73
C ALA A 59 -51.77 -2.72 -3.21
N LEU A 60 -50.56 -2.69 -2.63
CA LEU A 60 -50.36 -2.62 -1.18
C LEU A 60 -50.80 -1.28 -0.60
N LYS A 61 -50.54 -0.15 -1.27
CA LYS A 61 -51.08 1.17 -0.88
C LYS A 61 -52.60 1.16 -0.86
N ALA A 62 -53.26 0.66 -1.91
CA ALA A 62 -54.71 0.54 -1.96
C ALA A 62 -55.27 -0.41 -0.89
N ARG A 63 -54.54 -1.48 -0.56
CA ARG A 63 -54.94 -2.44 0.49
C ARG A 63 -54.73 -1.88 1.90
N VAL A 64 -53.68 -1.09 2.10
CA VAL A 64 -53.37 -0.39 3.35
C VAL A 64 -54.31 0.79 3.55
N GLU A 65 -54.58 1.60 2.52
CA GLU A 65 -55.57 2.69 2.57
C GLU A 65 -56.98 2.16 2.86
N LYS A 66 -57.41 1.06 2.22
CA LYS A 66 -58.67 0.37 2.58
C LYS A 66 -58.68 -0.14 4.02
N SER A 67 -57.54 -0.59 4.55
CA SER A 67 -57.45 -1.06 5.94
C SER A 67 -57.48 0.07 6.98
N ILE A 68 -57.05 1.28 6.61
CA ILE A 68 -57.00 2.46 7.47
C ILE A 68 -58.37 3.18 7.50
N LEU A 69 -59.17 3.08 6.42
CA LEU A 69 -60.47 3.75 6.26
C LEU A 69 -61.69 2.95 6.73
N ASP A 70 -61.53 1.70 7.19
CA ASP A 70 -62.63 0.84 7.66
C ASP A 70 -63.08 1.20 9.10
N GLU A 71 -63.90 2.24 9.28
CA GLU A 71 -64.54 2.57 10.58
C GLU A 71 -65.40 1.41 11.14
N THR A 72 -65.85 0.51 10.26
CA THR A 72 -66.65 -0.67 10.61
C THR A 72 -65.89 -1.72 11.43
N ARG A 73 -64.54 -1.72 11.40
CA ARG A 73 -63.73 -2.65 12.23
C ARG A 73 -63.75 -2.30 13.71
N LEU A 74 -63.85 -1.03 14.06
CA LEU A 74 -63.98 -0.58 15.45
C LEU A 74 -65.31 -1.03 16.05
N SER A 75 -66.39 -1.01 15.26
CA SER A 75 -67.72 -1.47 15.69
C SER A 75 -67.87 -3.00 15.82
N ARG A 76 -66.93 -3.79 15.27
CA ARG A 76 -66.95 -5.26 15.29
C ARG A 76 -66.15 -5.87 16.44
N LEU A 77 -65.38 -5.07 17.16
CA LEU A 77 -64.63 -5.55 18.32
C LEU A 77 -65.59 -5.67 19.52
N PRO A 78 -65.57 -6.78 20.27
CA PRO A 78 -66.38 -6.88 21.47
C PRO A 78 -65.98 -5.80 22.48
N PRO A 79 -66.93 -5.24 23.26
CA PRO A 79 -66.66 -4.12 24.16
C PRO A 79 -65.56 -4.43 25.19
N SER A 80 -65.42 -5.70 25.60
CA SER A 80 -64.34 -6.17 26.49
C SER A 80 -62.93 -5.92 25.93
N ASP A 81 -62.74 -6.04 24.62
CA ASP A 81 -61.45 -5.83 23.97
C ASP A 81 -61.14 -4.35 23.77
N LEU A 82 -62.19 -3.53 23.61
CA LEU A 82 -62.07 -2.07 23.59
C LEU A 82 -61.65 -1.57 24.97
N ASP A 83 -62.26 -2.09 26.04
CA ASP A 83 -61.90 -1.76 27.42
C ASP A 83 -60.47 -2.21 27.76
N ALA A 84 -60.06 -3.42 27.32
CA ALA A 84 -58.70 -3.89 27.49
C ALA A 84 -57.67 -3.04 26.73
N LYS A 85 -58.01 -2.58 25.51
CA LYS A 85 -57.14 -1.68 24.74
C LYS A 85 -57.09 -0.28 25.35
N ALA A 86 -58.21 0.24 25.83
CA ALA A 86 -58.28 1.51 26.55
C ALA A 86 -57.45 1.46 27.84
N TYR A 87 -57.55 0.36 28.59
CA TYR A 87 -56.72 0.09 29.76
C TYR A 87 -55.24 0.04 29.40
N ASN A 88 -54.86 -0.68 28.35
CA ASN A 88 -53.47 -0.76 27.89
C ASN A 88 -52.92 0.61 27.45
N LEU A 89 -53.75 1.46 26.86
CA LEU A 89 -53.40 2.83 26.48
C LEU A 89 -53.21 3.72 27.72
N GLN A 90 -54.16 3.65 28.65
CA GLN A 90 -54.12 4.44 29.89
C GLN A 90 -52.92 4.07 30.77
N TYR A 91 -52.58 2.77 30.84
CA TYR A 91 -51.54 2.24 31.72
C TYR A 91 -50.30 1.74 30.96
N GLN A 92 -50.03 2.28 29.76
CA GLN A 92 -48.93 1.81 28.92
C GLN A 92 -47.56 1.85 29.62
N ARG A 93 -47.31 2.90 30.42
CA ARG A 93 -46.09 3.07 31.22
C ARG A 93 -45.97 2.02 32.31
N GLU A 94 -47.00 1.80 33.11
CA GLU A 94 -46.94 0.81 34.20
C GLU A 94 -46.81 -0.62 33.66
N LEU A 95 -47.49 -0.89 32.54
CA LEU A 95 -47.37 -2.17 31.85
C LEU A 95 -45.98 -2.39 31.23
N SER A 96 -45.27 -1.33 30.81
CA SER A 96 -43.90 -1.47 30.34
C SER A 96 -42.97 -1.85 31.49
N LEU A 97 -43.13 -1.22 32.66
CA LEU A 97 -42.32 -1.47 33.86
C LEU A 97 -42.48 -2.89 34.40
N THR A 98 -43.72 -3.38 34.46
CA THR A 98 -43.99 -4.77 34.90
C THR A 98 -43.39 -5.82 33.96
N LYS A 99 -43.20 -5.49 32.68
CA LYS A 99 -42.63 -6.37 31.66
C LYS A 99 -41.10 -6.32 31.60
N LEU A 100 -40.44 -5.42 32.35
CA LEU A 100 -38.98 -5.33 32.34
C LEU A 100 -38.33 -6.48 33.14
N PRO A 101 -37.36 -7.19 32.56
CA PRO A 101 -36.57 -8.16 33.31
C PRO A 101 -35.62 -7.44 34.29
N ALA A 102 -35.29 -8.08 35.41
CA ALA A 102 -34.35 -7.54 36.39
C ALA A 102 -32.95 -7.26 35.82
N SER A 103 -32.57 -7.91 34.72
CA SER A 103 -31.30 -7.69 34.00
C SER A 103 -31.28 -6.47 33.08
N ALA A 104 -32.40 -5.75 32.91
CA ALA A 104 -32.45 -4.60 32.02
C ALA A 104 -31.56 -3.46 32.52
N ASP A 105 -30.74 -2.92 31.61
CA ASP A 105 -29.82 -1.81 31.85
C ASP A 105 -30.56 -0.53 32.29
N LYS A 106 -29.81 0.37 32.93
CA LYS A 106 -30.30 1.68 33.39
C LYS A 106 -31.04 2.44 32.29
N THR A 107 -30.47 2.49 31.08
CA THR A 107 -31.06 3.20 29.94
C THR A 107 -32.39 2.61 29.50
N ILE A 108 -32.52 1.28 29.53
CA ILE A 108 -33.76 0.57 29.17
C ILE A 108 -34.84 0.88 30.21
N ARG A 109 -34.48 0.88 31.50
CA ARG A 109 -35.40 1.26 32.58
C ARG A 109 -35.83 2.71 32.49
N GLU A 110 -34.90 3.63 32.24
CA GLU A 110 -35.20 5.06 32.05
C GLU A 110 -36.10 5.30 30.84
N THR A 111 -35.88 4.58 29.74
CA THR A 111 -36.71 4.67 28.52
C THR A 111 -38.12 4.14 28.77
N ALA A 112 -38.26 3.03 29.51
CA ALA A 112 -39.55 2.47 29.85
C ALA A 112 -40.33 3.33 30.86
N MET A 113 -39.63 4.02 31.76
CA MET A 113 -40.19 4.98 32.70
C MET A 113 -40.51 6.34 32.08
N ALA A 114 -39.95 6.64 30.90
CA ALA A 114 -40.14 7.93 30.24
C ALA A 114 -41.60 8.13 29.83
N THR A 115 -42.05 9.38 29.89
CA THR A 115 -43.36 9.78 29.37
C THR A 115 -43.37 9.58 27.86
N PRO A 116 -44.43 8.98 27.27
CA PRO A 116 -44.53 8.86 25.82
C PRO A 116 -44.58 10.25 25.18
N TRP A 117 -43.92 10.38 24.04
CA TRP A 117 -43.84 11.64 23.30
C TRP A 117 -45.23 12.10 22.81
N THR A 118 -45.65 13.30 23.21
CA THR A 118 -46.97 13.88 22.87
C THR A 118 -46.94 14.85 21.69
N GLY A 119 -45.75 15.11 21.11
CA GLY A 119 -45.56 16.12 20.05
C GLY A 119 -44.88 17.40 20.53
N GLU A 120 -44.93 17.68 21.82
CA GLU A 120 -44.30 18.83 22.47
C GLU A 120 -43.23 18.35 23.46
N GLU A 121 -42.07 19.03 23.49
CA GLU A 121 -41.01 18.74 24.45
C GLU A 121 -41.34 19.39 25.80
N HIS A 122 -41.26 18.63 26.90
CA HIS A 122 -41.37 19.23 28.24
C HIS A 122 -40.19 20.15 28.52
N LEU A 123 -40.43 21.25 29.26
CA LEU A 123 -39.40 22.22 29.63
C LEU A 123 -38.16 21.55 30.25
N HIS A 124 -38.35 20.54 31.09
CA HIS A 124 -37.26 19.78 31.70
C HIS A 124 -36.38 19.07 30.66
N ASP A 125 -36.99 18.38 29.70
CA ASP A 125 -36.28 17.63 28.65
C ASP A 125 -35.58 18.60 27.67
N THR A 126 -36.20 19.74 27.36
CA THR A 126 -35.55 20.78 26.54
C THR A 126 -34.30 21.32 27.22
N ALA A 127 -34.37 21.63 28.52
CA ALA A 127 -33.24 22.13 29.29
C ALA A 127 -32.14 21.07 29.43
N LEU A 128 -32.51 19.80 29.65
CA LEU A 128 -31.57 18.68 29.69
C LEU A 128 -30.83 18.53 28.36
N ARG A 129 -31.55 18.61 27.23
CA ARG A 129 -30.94 18.55 25.89
C ARG A 129 -29.98 19.72 25.67
N MET A 130 -30.39 20.94 26.01
CA MET A 130 -29.52 22.12 25.89
C MET A 130 -28.26 22.00 26.75
N LEU A 131 -28.35 21.42 27.95
CA LEU A 131 -27.20 21.16 28.82
C LEU A 131 -26.29 20.05 28.27
N GLN A 132 -26.86 18.96 27.74
CA GLN A 132 -26.09 17.87 27.13
C GLN A 132 -25.39 18.30 25.84
N ASP A 133 -26.02 19.17 25.04
CA ASP A 133 -25.43 19.74 23.84
C ASP A 133 -24.32 20.75 24.18
N ALA A 134 -24.52 21.58 25.21
CA ALA A 134 -23.48 22.49 25.72
C ALA A 134 -22.27 21.73 26.30
N HIS A 135 -22.53 20.61 26.98
CA HIS A 135 -21.51 19.76 27.60
C HIS A 135 -21.45 18.39 26.92
N LYS A 136 -20.91 18.38 25.70
CA LYS A 136 -20.67 17.12 24.98
C LYS A 136 -19.81 16.17 25.83
N PRO A 137 -20.31 14.97 26.19
CA PRO A 137 -19.53 14.05 27.01
C PRO A 137 -18.24 13.69 26.27
N VAL A 138 -17.11 13.80 26.96
CA VAL A 138 -15.82 13.37 26.44
C VAL A 138 -15.97 11.92 26.00
N LYS A 139 -15.67 11.63 24.73
CA LYS A 139 -15.64 10.26 24.23
C LYS A 139 -14.57 9.53 25.04
N VAL A 140 -15.00 8.76 26.05
CA VAL A 140 -14.15 7.77 26.69
C VAL A 140 -13.81 6.77 25.59
N ARG A 141 -12.61 6.90 25.01
CA ARG A 141 -12.05 5.84 24.18
C ARG A 141 -12.05 4.60 25.06
N ALA A 142 -12.74 3.56 24.63
CA ALA A 142 -12.78 2.29 25.35
C ALA A 142 -11.34 1.93 25.73
N ASN A 143 -11.08 1.92 27.03
CA ASN A 143 -9.75 1.75 27.59
C ASN A 143 -9.08 0.53 26.95
N THR A 144 -7.91 0.75 26.36
CA THR A 144 -6.96 -0.29 25.94
C THR A 144 -6.29 -0.91 27.18
N ASN A 145 -7.08 -1.35 28.15
CA ASN A 145 -6.59 -2.13 29.27
C ASN A 145 -6.48 -3.58 28.80
N PRO A 146 -5.28 -4.18 28.74
CA PRO A 146 -5.08 -5.56 28.27
C PRO A 146 -5.71 -6.63 29.18
N HIS A 147 -6.26 -6.24 30.33
CA HIS A 147 -6.77 -7.15 31.37
C HIS A 147 -8.27 -7.05 31.64
N ALA A 148 -9.02 -6.24 30.88
CA ALA A 148 -10.48 -6.26 30.93
C ALA A 148 -11.00 -7.34 29.98
N PRO A 149 -11.96 -8.19 30.38
CA PRO A 149 -12.60 -9.13 29.46
C PRO A 149 -13.32 -8.31 28.38
N ASN A 150 -12.80 -8.43 27.15
CA ASN A 150 -13.28 -7.73 25.96
C ASN A 150 -14.77 -8.03 25.68
N LEU A 151 -15.67 -7.15 26.11
CA LEU A 151 -17.12 -7.27 25.89
C LEU A 151 -17.58 -6.85 24.49
N ASN A 152 -16.70 -6.31 23.65
CA ASN A 152 -17.03 -5.88 22.29
C ASN A 152 -16.34 -6.73 21.22
N LYS A 153 -16.53 -8.07 21.27
CA LYS A 153 -16.37 -8.89 20.07
C LYS A 153 -17.66 -8.79 19.26
N ILE A 154 -17.53 -8.35 18.01
CA ILE A 154 -18.53 -8.56 16.97
C ILE A 154 -18.89 -10.05 17.02
N ILE A 155 -20.15 -10.37 17.29
CA ILE A 155 -20.66 -11.73 17.49
C ILE A 155 -20.69 -12.42 16.12
N THR A 156 -19.54 -12.87 15.63
CA THR A 156 -19.49 -13.99 14.70
C THR A 156 -19.44 -15.27 15.54
N PRO A 157 -20.39 -16.20 15.37
CA PRO A 157 -20.35 -17.47 16.09
C PRO A 157 -19.01 -18.19 15.81
N PRO A 158 -18.42 -18.86 16.82
CA PRO A 158 -17.15 -19.55 16.63
C PRO A 158 -17.29 -20.62 15.54
N VAL A 159 -16.39 -20.57 14.55
CA VAL A 159 -16.39 -21.51 13.43
C VAL A 159 -16.15 -22.93 13.96
N PRO A 160 -16.97 -23.92 13.59
CA PRO A 160 -16.83 -25.30 14.08
C PRO A 160 -15.45 -25.88 13.74
N LEU A 161 -14.92 -26.74 14.61
CA LEU A 161 -13.57 -27.32 14.49
C LEU A 161 -13.30 -27.95 13.12
N LYS A 162 -14.28 -28.66 12.56
CA LYS A 162 -14.20 -29.27 11.22
C LYS A 162 -13.95 -28.23 10.13
N GLN A 163 -14.65 -27.11 10.19
CA GLN A 163 -14.54 -26.04 9.21
C GLN A 163 -13.23 -25.26 9.40
N ARG A 164 -12.75 -25.11 10.64
CA ARG A 164 -11.40 -24.57 10.92
C ARG A 164 -10.29 -25.44 10.33
N ILE A 165 -10.41 -26.77 10.46
CA ILE A 165 -9.43 -27.71 9.91
C ILE A 165 -9.47 -27.72 8.38
N ALA A 166 -10.67 -27.67 7.78
CA ALA A 166 -10.83 -27.55 6.34
C ALA A 166 -10.23 -26.24 5.82
N GLU A 167 -10.57 -25.11 6.42
CA GLU A 167 -10.05 -23.80 6.05
C GLU A 167 -8.53 -23.71 6.25
N ALA A 168 -7.96 -24.36 7.28
CA ALA A 168 -6.52 -24.45 7.47
C ALA A 168 -5.84 -25.30 6.38
N ARG A 169 -6.47 -26.40 5.95
CA ARG A 169 -6.00 -27.24 4.84
C ARG A 169 -6.06 -26.46 3.53
N ASP A 170 -7.18 -25.81 3.23
CA ASP A 170 -7.36 -25.05 2.00
C ASP A 170 -6.37 -23.88 1.93
N LYS A 171 -6.16 -23.14 3.03
CA LYS A 171 -5.12 -22.08 3.12
C LYS A 171 -3.71 -22.62 2.91
N SER A 172 -3.42 -23.83 3.39
CA SER A 172 -2.11 -24.46 3.17
C SER A 172 -1.93 -24.92 1.72
N LEU A 173 -3.00 -25.37 1.06
CA LEU A 173 -3.00 -25.75 -0.35
C LEU A 173 -2.87 -24.52 -1.24
N ASP A 174 -3.60 -23.43 -0.95
CA ASP A 174 -3.47 -22.15 -1.65
C ASP A 174 -2.03 -21.61 -1.55
N TYR A 175 -1.39 -21.75 -0.38
CA TYR A 175 0.02 -21.38 -0.21
C TYR A 175 0.95 -22.25 -1.05
N LEU A 176 0.72 -23.56 -1.10
CA LEU A 176 1.52 -24.49 -1.91
C LEU A 176 1.34 -24.26 -3.42
N LEU A 177 0.12 -24.01 -3.88
CA LEU A 177 -0.20 -23.69 -5.27
C LEU A 177 0.37 -22.33 -5.69
N ASN A 178 0.27 -21.31 -4.83
CA ASN A 178 0.78 -19.97 -5.14
C ASN A 178 2.31 -19.87 -5.01
N LYS A 179 2.95 -20.74 -4.21
CA LYS A 179 4.42 -20.85 -4.14
C LYS A 179 5.05 -21.21 -5.50
N GLY A 180 4.33 -21.87 -6.39
CA GLY A 180 4.84 -22.27 -7.71
C GLY A 180 4.78 -21.20 -8.80
N THR A 181 4.07 -20.09 -8.60
CA THR A 181 3.76 -19.11 -9.68
C THR A 181 4.33 -17.71 -9.45
N SER A 182 4.91 -17.44 -8.29
CA SER A 182 5.60 -16.18 -8.02
C SER A 182 7.10 -16.43 -7.88
N PHE A 183 7.89 -15.62 -8.59
CA PHE A 183 9.33 -15.48 -8.42
C PHE A 183 9.72 -15.60 -6.94
N GLU A 184 10.86 -16.23 -6.65
CA GLU A 184 11.40 -16.36 -5.29
C GLU A 184 11.60 -14.98 -4.65
N GLU A 185 10.56 -14.46 -4.03
CA GLU A 185 10.65 -13.36 -3.09
C GLU A 185 10.89 -13.98 -1.73
N ASP A 186 12.04 -13.67 -1.13
CA ASP A 186 12.46 -14.18 0.17
C ASP A 186 11.30 -14.11 1.18
N PRO A 187 10.97 -15.19 1.91
CA PRO A 187 9.90 -15.18 2.91
C PRO A 187 10.11 -14.08 3.97
N LYS A 188 11.38 -13.75 4.23
CA LYS A 188 11.83 -12.63 5.07
C LYS A 188 11.37 -11.26 4.56
N PHE A 189 11.28 -11.07 3.24
CA PHE A 189 10.81 -9.83 2.62
C PHE A 189 9.32 -9.59 2.84
N ARG A 190 8.52 -10.66 2.75
CA ARG A 190 7.08 -10.61 3.02
C ARG A 190 6.78 -10.37 4.49
N GLU A 191 7.59 -10.94 5.38
CA GLU A 191 7.52 -10.67 6.82
C GLU A 191 7.87 -9.21 7.13
N MET A 192 8.95 -8.66 6.56
CA MET A 192 9.26 -7.22 6.70
C MET A 192 8.14 -6.31 6.17
N TYR A 193 7.50 -6.68 5.04
CA TYR A 193 6.33 -5.95 4.52
C TYR A 193 5.14 -6.02 5.46
N ARG A 194 4.89 -7.18 6.05
CA ARG A 194 3.81 -7.39 7.02
C ARG A 194 4.06 -6.59 8.30
N GLU A 195 5.29 -6.61 8.82
CA GLU A 195 5.66 -5.85 10.01
C GLU A 195 5.55 -4.34 9.79
N ARG A 196 5.90 -3.85 8.60
CA ARG A 196 5.82 -2.42 8.28
C ARG A 196 4.40 -1.93 7.96
N LEU A 197 3.57 -2.75 7.33
CA LEU A 197 2.19 -2.37 6.96
C LEU A 197 1.13 -2.75 7.99
N LEU A 198 1.40 -3.73 8.85
CA LEU A 198 0.41 -4.28 9.80
C LEU A 198 0.98 -4.46 11.22
N GLY A 199 2.27 -4.20 11.44
CA GLY A 199 2.90 -4.30 12.75
C GLY A 199 2.80 -3.02 13.59
N PRO A 200 3.21 -3.09 14.87
CA PRO A 200 3.23 -1.94 15.79
C PRO A 200 4.04 -0.72 15.29
N GLU A 201 4.88 -0.93 14.27
CA GLU A 201 5.70 0.06 13.56
C GLU A 201 4.91 1.18 12.84
N ILE A 202 3.61 1.02 12.54
CA ILE A 202 2.81 2.12 11.95
C ILE A 202 2.68 3.31 12.91
N LEU A 203 2.88 3.09 14.21
CA LEU A 203 2.76 4.12 15.25
C LEU A 203 4.09 4.78 15.66
N GLY A 204 5.22 4.49 15.00
CA GLY A 204 6.50 5.12 15.36
C GLY A 204 7.59 4.97 14.30
N PRO A 205 8.56 5.88 14.24
CA PRO A 205 9.69 5.75 13.33
C PRO A 205 10.49 4.50 13.72
N ILE A 206 10.95 3.75 12.71
CA ILE A 206 11.95 2.68 12.80
C ILE A 206 13.00 3.09 13.81
N SER A 207 12.84 2.62 15.03
CA SER A 207 13.67 3.02 16.15
C SER A 207 14.34 1.76 16.62
N ALA A 208 15.60 1.92 17.01
CA ALA A 208 16.37 0.96 17.74
C ALA A 208 15.58 0.20 18.82
N GLY A 209 14.42 0.69 19.29
CA GLY A 209 13.48 0.01 20.17
C GLY A 209 13.19 -1.48 19.87
N ALA A 210 12.98 -1.90 18.62
CA ALA A 210 12.71 -3.32 18.33
C ALA A 210 13.95 -4.20 18.54
N THR A 211 15.11 -3.74 18.07
CA THR A 211 16.41 -4.39 18.29
C THR A 211 16.84 -4.32 19.76
N ILE A 212 16.56 -3.19 20.44
CA ILE A 212 16.79 -2.96 21.87
C ILE A 212 15.97 -3.96 22.68
N ASN A 213 14.70 -4.17 22.34
CA ASN A 213 13.87 -5.18 23.01
C ASN A 213 14.38 -6.61 22.77
N ALA A 214 14.91 -6.91 21.59
CA ALA A 214 15.55 -8.20 21.31
C ALA A 214 16.87 -8.38 22.10
N ILE A 215 17.69 -7.33 22.20
CA ILE A 215 18.92 -7.30 23.01
C ILE A 215 18.58 -7.43 24.48
N HIS A 216 17.54 -6.75 24.98
CA HIS A 216 17.04 -6.90 26.33
C HIS A 216 16.64 -8.33 26.61
N ARG A 217 15.90 -9.00 25.73
CA ARG A 217 15.57 -10.42 25.90
C ARG A 217 16.79 -11.34 25.98
N ILE A 218 17.82 -11.09 25.16
CA ILE A 218 19.08 -11.85 25.23
C ILE A 218 19.82 -11.55 26.54
N ALA A 219 19.85 -10.29 26.95
CA ALA A 219 20.45 -9.88 28.21
C ALA A 219 19.72 -10.49 29.40
N ASP A 220 18.39 -10.47 29.40
CA ASP A 220 17.53 -11.07 30.42
C ASP A 220 17.75 -12.59 30.50
N ALA A 221 17.82 -13.28 29.35
CA ALA A 221 18.13 -14.72 29.29
C ALA A 221 19.53 -15.04 29.88
N ARG A 222 20.53 -14.19 29.62
CA ARG A 222 21.87 -14.35 30.22
C ARG A 222 21.89 -14.02 31.70
N ILE A 223 21.10 -13.04 32.13
CA ILE A 223 20.94 -12.69 33.55
C ILE A 223 20.29 -13.85 34.30
N GLU A 224 19.24 -14.46 33.74
CA GLU A 224 18.62 -15.68 34.28
C GLU A 224 19.60 -16.85 34.32
N GLU A 225 20.40 -17.06 33.27
CA GLU A 225 21.43 -18.09 33.24
C GLU A 225 22.48 -17.87 34.35
N SER A 226 23.00 -16.65 34.51
CA SER A 226 23.94 -16.30 35.59
C SER A 226 23.30 -16.37 36.98
N GLN A 227 22.00 -16.07 37.13
CA GLN A 227 21.26 -16.29 38.38
C GLN A 227 21.17 -17.78 38.70
N SER A 228 20.89 -18.63 37.70
CA SER A 228 20.81 -20.08 37.87
C SER A 228 22.16 -20.70 38.25
N ARG A 229 23.27 -20.15 37.73
CA ARG A 229 24.64 -20.53 38.11
C ARG A 229 25.05 -20.04 39.50
N GLY A 230 24.29 -19.11 40.09
CA GLY A 230 24.62 -18.52 41.37
C GLY A 230 25.72 -17.46 41.32
N ASP A 231 26.10 -16.97 40.13
CA ASP A 231 27.17 -15.96 39.94
C ASP A 231 26.90 -14.68 40.74
N PHE A 232 25.63 -14.33 40.94
CA PHE A 232 25.20 -13.15 41.71
C PHE A 232 25.26 -13.32 43.23
N SER A 233 25.41 -14.55 43.73
CA SER A 233 25.46 -14.82 45.18
C SER A 233 26.84 -14.53 45.77
N HIS A 234 27.89 -14.56 44.94
CA HIS A 234 29.26 -14.32 45.35
C HIS A 234 29.64 -12.90 44.91
N ASN A 235 29.75 -11.98 45.88
CA ASN A 235 29.98 -10.55 45.65
C ASN A 235 31.42 -10.24 45.18
N SER A 236 31.90 -10.88 44.11
CA SER A 236 33.21 -10.61 43.49
C SER A 236 33.15 -9.49 42.44
N LEU A 237 31.94 -9.13 41.98
CA LEU A 237 31.70 -8.19 40.87
C LEU A 237 31.30 -6.77 41.31
N ARG A 238 31.29 -6.44 42.61
CA ARG A 238 31.19 -5.04 43.05
C ARG A 238 32.51 -4.31 42.82
N GLY A 239 32.75 -3.92 41.58
CA GLY A 239 33.83 -3.03 41.16
C GLY A 239 33.43 -1.56 41.21
N LYS A 240 34.43 -0.67 41.07
CA LYS A 240 34.23 0.76 40.82
C LYS A 240 33.33 0.95 39.58
N PRO A 241 32.43 1.96 39.55
CA PRO A 241 31.62 2.22 38.37
C PRO A 241 32.55 2.36 37.14
N MET A 242 32.18 1.71 36.05
CA MET A 242 32.95 1.82 34.80
C MET A 242 33.09 3.30 34.43
N PRO A 243 34.27 3.75 33.99
CA PRO A 243 34.41 5.11 33.51
C PRO A 243 33.46 5.34 32.33
N LYS A 244 32.64 6.40 32.38
CA LYS A 244 31.81 6.78 31.25
C LYS A 244 32.72 7.11 30.07
N THR A 245 32.67 6.27 29.05
CA THR A 245 33.58 6.29 27.91
C THR A 245 33.21 7.34 26.85
N HIS A 246 31.96 7.81 26.82
CA HIS A 246 31.48 8.82 25.88
C HIS A 246 31.30 10.17 26.55
N SER A 247 31.85 11.20 25.91
CA SER A 247 31.88 12.58 26.42
C SER A 247 30.57 13.32 26.20
N SER A 248 29.71 12.89 25.26
CA SER A 248 28.47 13.57 24.91
C SER A 248 27.33 13.23 25.87
N ALA A 249 26.72 14.24 26.48
CA ALA A 249 25.55 14.08 27.36
C ALA A 249 24.26 13.65 26.61
N TYR A 250 24.23 13.76 25.28
CA TYR A 250 23.07 13.47 24.44
C TYR A 250 23.02 12.04 23.89
N ILE A 251 24.10 11.27 24.02
CA ILE A 251 24.16 9.88 23.56
C ILE A 251 24.10 8.99 24.79
N ASN A 252 23.13 8.09 24.83
CA ASN A 252 23.02 7.14 25.93
C ASN A 252 24.17 6.13 25.90
N THR A 253 24.57 5.63 27.06
CA THR A 253 25.63 4.60 27.16
C THR A 253 25.36 3.39 26.28
N THR A 254 24.10 2.96 26.21
CA THR A 254 23.65 1.88 25.35
C THR A 254 23.82 2.21 23.86
N GLU A 255 23.43 3.41 23.42
CA GLU A 255 23.59 3.85 22.02
C GLU A 255 25.06 3.94 21.63
N TYR A 256 25.90 4.47 22.52
CA TYR A 256 27.33 4.54 22.29
C TYR A 256 27.97 3.16 22.08
N TYR A 257 27.68 2.21 22.98
CA TYR A 257 28.20 0.85 22.85
C TYR A 257 27.61 0.13 21.64
N MET A 258 26.33 0.34 21.33
CA MET A 258 25.71 -0.23 20.14
C MET A 258 26.37 0.30 18.86
N ASN A 259 26.60 1.60 18.77
CA ASN A 259 27.30 2.21 17.65
C ASN A 259 28.75 1.71 17.54
N ASN A 260 29.43 1.47 18.66
CA ASN A 260 30.76 0.87 18.65
C ASN A 260 30.75 -0.60 18.25
N ILE A 261 29.77 -1.39 18.68
CA ILE A 261 29.61 -2.79 18.25
C ILE A 261 29.37 -2.85 16.74
N LEU A 262 28.49 -1.98 16.21
CA LEU A 262 28.25 -1.87 14.77
C LEU A 262 29.52 -1.52 13.99
N LYS A 263 30.32 -0.57 14.51
CA LYS A 263 31.61 -0.21 13.91
C LYS A 263 32.63 -1.35 13.98
N LEU A 264 32.71 -2.07 15.10
CA LEU A 264 33.68 -3.16 15.28
C LEU A 264 33.36 -4.39 14.44
N GLN A 265 32.09 -4.62 14.14
CA GLN A 265 31.66 -5.77 13.34
C GLN A 265 31.69 -5.49 11.83
N ASP A 266 32.05 -4.27 11.38
CA ASP A 266 31.97 -3.83 9.98
C ASP A 266 30.61 -4.13 9.32
N VAL A 267 29.52 -4.18 10.11
CA VAL A 267 28.17 -4.50 9.61
C VAL A 267 27.48 -3.22 9.19
N SER A 268 27.27 -3.08 7.88
CA SER A 268 26.42 -2.02 7.33
C SER A 268 24.95 -2.46 7.38
N PRO A 269 24.02 -1.55 7.73
CA PRO A 269 22.60 -1.85 7.62
C PRO A 269 22.24 -2.28 6.18
N PRO A 270 21.31 -3.25 5.98
CA PRO A 270 20.99 -3.78 4.66
C PRO A 270 20.58 -2.72 3.61
N TRP A 271 19.90 -1.65 4.06
CA TRP A 271 19.51 -0.57 3.16
C TRP A 271 20.70 0.27 2.70
N VAL A 272 21.82 0.34 3.44
CA VAL A 272 23.04 1.07 3.04
C VAL A 272 23.74 0.34 1.89
N GLU A 273 23.85 -0.98 1.96
CA GLU A 273 24.40 -1.80 0.88
C GLU A 273 23.55 -1.64 -0.39
N LYS A 274 22.23 -1.75 -0.21
CA LYS A 274 21.27 -1.58 -1.30
C LYS A 274 21.25 -0.16 -1.86
N GLN A 275 21.49 0.84 -1.02
CA GLN A 275 21.61 2.23 -1.46
C GLN A 275 22.76 2.40 -2.46
N GLY A 276 23.90 1.75 -2.22
CA GLY A 276 25.02 1.75 -3.15
C GLY A 276 24.62 1.17 -4.51
N SER A 277 24.04 -0.03 -4.51
CA SER A 277 23.56 -0.71 -5.72
C SER A 277 22.53 0.14 -6.50
N VAL A 278 21.50 0.65 -5.84
CA VAL A 278 20.45 1.48 -6.47
C VAL A 278 21.05 2.76 -7.07
N ASN A 279 21.94 3.44 -6.34
CA ASN A 279 22.57 4.66 -6.85
C ASN A 279 23.45 4.37 -8.07
N GLU A 280 24.18 3.26 -8.05
CA GLU A 280 25.03 2.86 -9.17
C GLU A 280 24.20 2.48 -10.41
N GLU A 281 23.08 1.77 -10.23
CA GLU A 281 22.13 1.46 -11.31
C GLU A 281 21.53 2.72 -11.92
N ILE A 282 21.10 3.68 -11.09
CA ILE A 282 20.59 4.98 -11.57
C ILE A 282 21.69 5.75 -12.32
N ALA A 283 22.92 5.77 -11.79
CA ALA A 283 24.04 6.45 -12.42
C ALA A 283 24.46 5.79 -13.74
N ARG A 284 24.40 4.45 -13.84
CA ARG A 284 24.60 3.71 -15.08
C ARG A 284 23.52 4.08 -16.10
N PHE A 285 22.25 4.00 -15.71
CA PHE A 285 21.13 4.35 -16.58
C PHE A 285 21.22 5.78 -17.12
N ARG A 286 21.51 6.77 -16.26
CA ARG A 286 21.67 8.16 -16.69
C ARG A 286 22.82 8.36 -17.65
N ARG A 287 23.95 7.68 -17.44
CA ARG A 287 25.08 7.70 -18.39
C ARG A 287 24.68 7.11 -19.74
N GLU A 288 24.00 5.97 -19.75
CA GLU A 288 23.52 5.35 -21.00
C GLU A 288 22.54 6.25 -21.77
N LEU A 289 21.64 6.94 -21.04
CA LEU A 289 20.74 7.93 -21.64
C LEU A 289 21.51 9.11 -22.22
N ASP A 290 22.44 9.68 -21.45
CA ASP A 290 23.24 10.82 -21.87
C ASP A 290 24.09 10.47 -23.11
N ASP A 291 24.71 9.29 -23.14
CA ASP A 291 25.49 8.79 -24.28
C ASP A 291 24.62 8.49 -25.50
N GLY A 292 23.42 7.92 -25.30
CA GLY A 292 22.45 7.69 -26.36
C GLY A 292 21.95 8.99 -26.97
N CYS A 293 21.63 9.97 -26.12
CA CYS A 293 21.16 11.29 -26.50
C CYS A 293 22.26 12.07 -27.25
N ALA A 294 23.50 12.07 -26.72
CA ALA A 294 24.64 12.72 -27.35
C ALA A 294 24.90 12.19 -28.75
N ARG A 295 24.92 10.86 -28.93
CA ARG A 295 25.10 10.24 -30.25
C ARG A 295 24.03 10.65 -31.25
N ALA A 296 22.76 10.63 -30.83
CA ALA A 296 21.65 11.06 -31.68
C ALA A 296 21.78 12.54 -32.07
N MET A 297 22.20 13.40 -31.15
CA MET A 297 22.41 14.81 -31.44
C MET A 297 23.56 15.05 -32.42
N ILE A 298 24.67 14.37 -32.24
CA ILE A 298 25.82 14.44 -33.15
C ILE A 298 25.39 14.01 -34.56
N GLN A 299 24.65 12.89 -34.68
CA GLN A 299 24.12 12.42 -35.96
C GLN A 299 23.17 13.43 -36.62
N GLU A 300 22.30 14.07 -35.84
CA GLU A 300 21.40 15.11 -36.37
C GLU A 300 22.15 16.35 -36.84
N VAL A 301 23.22 16.77 -36.14
CA VAL A 301 24.08 17.87 -36.58
C VAL A 301 24.76 17.52 -37.91
N ASP A 302 25.35 16.33 -38.01
CA ASP A 302 26.02 15.87 -39.21
C ASP A 302 25.05 15.72 -40.40
N ARG A 303 23.82 15.26 -40.13
CA ARG A 303 22.75 15.17 -41.13
C ARG A 303 22.26 16.54 -41.62
N ARG A 304 22.14 17.52 -40.72
CA ARG A 304 21.66 18.88 -41.06
C ARG A 304 22.72 19.70 -41.78
N TYR A 305 23.99 19.54 -41.44
CA TYR A 305 25.08 20.39 -41.94
C TYR A 305 26.21 19.58 -42.61
N PRO A 306 25.96 18.81 -43.67
CA PRO A 306 26.96 17.91 -44.25
C PRO A 306 28.20 18.62 -44.82
N LYS A 307 28.07 19.86 -45.32
CA LYS A 307 29.15 20.61 -45.99
C LYS A 307 29.78 21.73 -45.15
N MET A 308 29.36 21.92 -43.90
CA MET A 308 29.83 23.03 -43.07
C MET A 308 31.11 22.63 -42.31
N ASP A 309 32.03 23.57 -42.14
CA ASP A 309 33.26 23.37 -41.38
C ASP A 309 32.98 23.14 -39.88
N LEU A 310 33.90 22.43 -39.22
CA LEU A 310 33.82 22.11 -37.78
C LEU A 310 33.52 23.34 -36.89
N PRO A 311 34.27 24.47 -36.96
CA PRO A 311 33.97 25.64 -36.14
C PRO A 311 32.61 26.28 -36.46
N GLY A 312 32.16 26.18 -37.71
CA GLY A 312 30.82 26.63 -38.11
C GLY A 312 29.71 25.80 -37.47
N ARG A 313 29.90 24.47 -37.39
CA ARG A 313 28.96 23.57 -36.72
C ARG A 313 28.90 23.80 -35.21
N LEU A 314 30.03 24.02 -34.54
CA LEU A 314 30.04 24.33 -33.10
C LEU A 314 29.27 25.63 -32.79
N LYS A 315 29.51 26.69 -33.56
CA LYS A 315 28.79 27.96 -33.38
C LYS A 315 27.27 27.78 -33.57
N GLN A 316 26.88 26.91 -34.49
CA GLN A 316 25.48 26.59 -34.73
C GLN A 316 24.89 25.73 -33.60
N ILE A 317 25.68 24.84 -33.00
CA ILE A 317 25.28 24.06 -31.82
C ILE A 317 24.98 24.95 -30.62
N GLU A 318 25.83 25.95 -30.39
CA GLU A 318 25.65 26.93 -29.32
C GLU A 318 24.44 27.83 -29.57
N ALA A 319 24.16 28.16 -30.84
CA ALA A 319 23.08 29.05 -31.22
C ALA A 319 21.70 28.38 -31.32
N GLN A 320 21.63 27.09 -31.69
CA GLN A 320 20.35 26.40 -31.92
C GLN A 320 20.01 25.37 -30.85
N THR A 321 18.75 25.42 -30.40
CA THR A 321 18.12 24.29 -29.72
C THR A 321 17.61 23.32 -30.79
N PHE A 322 18.20 22.13 -30.87
CA PHE A 322 17.74 21.09 -31.80
C PHE A 322 16.39 20.52 -31.31
N SER A 323 15.64 19.87 -32.19
CA SER A 323 14.40 19.18 -31.81
C SER A 323 14.63 17.69 -31.95
N TYR A 324 14.21 16.93 -30.94
CA TYR A 324 14.80 15.64 -30.56
C TYR A 324 13.84 14.45 -30.67
N GLY A 325 12.65 14.66 -31.23
CA GLY A 325 11.53 13.71 -31.12
C GLY A 325 11.78 12.31 -31.72
N ASN A 326 12.63 12.20 -32.75
CA ASN A 326 12.85 10.91 -33.43
C ASN A 326 13.59 9.90 -32.54
N TRP A 327 14.59 10.36 -31.78
CA TRP A 327 15.35 9.48 -30.87
C TRP A 327 14.51 9.04 -29.66
N GLU A 328 13.74 9.97 -29.10
CA GLU A 328 12.84 9.68 -27.98
C GLU A 328 11.83 8.59 -28.35
N ALA A 329 11.23 8.69 -29.54
CA ALA A 329 10.29 7.69 -30.04
C ALA A 329 10.94 6.30 -30.16
N SER A 330 12.17 6.20 -30.68
CA SER A 330 12.88 4.93 -30.80
C SER A 330 13.30 4.34 -29.44
N GLN A 331 13.64 5.17 -28.46
CA GLN A 331 14.12 4.73 -27.15
C GLN A 331 13.02 4.59 -26.10
N ARG A 332 11.79 5.02 -26.39
CA ARG A 332 10.67 5.05 -25.43
C ARG A 332 10.46 3.73 -24.70
N ALA A 333 10.43 2.61 -25.43
CA ALA A 333 10.20 1.29 -24.85
C ALA A 333 11.37 0.84 -23.95
N TYR A 334 12.60 1.15 -24.34
CA TYR A 334 13.79 0.88 -23.54
C TYR A 334 13.75 1.65 -22.22
N ILE A 335 13.51 2.96 -22.29
CA ILE A 335 13.46 3.85 -21.13
C ILE A 335 12.36 3.41 -20.16
N GLU A 336 11.17 3.09 -20.67
CA GLU A 336 10.04 2.65 -19.85
C GLU A 336 10.32 1.32 -19.12
N SER A 337 10.89 0.34 -19.81
CA SER A 337 11.27 -0.94 -19.18
C SER A 337 12.36 -0.76 -18.11
N LYS A 338 13.38 0.07 -18.38
CA LYS A 338 14.46 0.36 -17.42
C LYS A 338 13.97 1.15 -16.22
N VAL A 339 13.14 2.17 -16.41
CA VAL A 339 12.53 2.94 -15.33
C VAL A 339 11.65 2.04 -14.45
N SER A 340 10.88 1.12 -15.06
CA SER A 340 10.11 0.12 -14.31
C SER A 340 11.01 -0.78 -13.45
N ALA A 341 12.10 -1.31 -14.00
CA ALA A 341 13.07 -2.12 -13.26
C ALA A 341 13.73 -1.35 -12.11
N LEU A 342 14.19 -0.11 -12.35
CA LEU A 342 14.75 0.76 -11.32
C LEU A 342 13.74 1.09 -10.22
N ASN A 343 12.48 1.33 -10.59
CA ASN A 343 11.42 1.60 -9.62
C ASN A 343 11.12 0.38 -8.73
N ASN A 344 11.25 -0.85 -9.26
CA ASN A 344 11.16 -2.07 -8.44
C ASN A 344 12.34 -2.19 -7.46
N SER A 345 13.56 -1.88 -7.92
CA SER A 345 14.76 -1.80 -7.06
C SER A 345 14.61 -0.73 -5.96
N LEU A 346 14.11 0.46 -6.32
CA LEU A 346 13.78 1.54 -5.39
C LEU A 346 12.68 1.17 -4.39
N ARG A 347 11.64 0.47 -4.83
CA ARG A 347 10.56 0.01 -3.93
C ARG A 347 11.12 -0.91 -2.85
N SER A 348 11.98 -1.82 -3.24
CA SER A 348 12.59 -2.78 -2.31
C SER A 348 13.66 -2.13 -1.43
N TYR A 349 14.30 -1.04 -1.85
CA TYR A 349 15.12 -0.16 -0.99
C TYR A 349 14.25 0.62 0.01
N ASN A 350 13.22 1.30 -0.46
CA ASN A 350 12.30 2.10 0.36
C ASN A 350 11.58 1.26 1.41
N LEU A 351 11.42 -0.05 1.17
CA LEU A 351 10.90 -0.95 2.17
C LEU A 351 11.81 -1.00 3.42
N GLN A 352 13.12 -1.12 3.19
CA GLN A 352 14.14 -1.31 4.22
C GLN A 352 14.63 0.01 4.83
N ALA A 353 14.55 1.10 4.07
CA ALA A 353 15.08 2.39 4.47
C ALA A 353 14.18 3.09 5.52
N PRO A 354 14.78 3.80 6.50
CA PRO A 354 14.07 4.74 7.36
C PRO A 354 13.32 5.82 6.55
N MET A 355 12.24 6.38 7.12
CA MET A 355 11.33 7.26 6.37
C MET A 355 12.03 8.48 5.79
N ALA A 356 12.96 9.06 6.55
CA ALA A 356 13.73 10.23 6.14
C ALA A 356 14.68 9.95 4.95
N LEU A 357 15.03 8.68 4.71
CA LEU A 357 16.00 8.27 3.69
C LEU A 357 15.35 7.59 2.48
N GLN A 358 14.02 7.51 2.45
CA GLN A 358 13.32 6.96 1.30
C GLN A 358 13.51 7.83 0.05
N LYS A 359 13.70 7.18 -1.10
CA LYS A 359 13.90 7.82 -2.41
C LYS A 359 12.58 7.91 -3.18
N LEU A 360 12.44 8.95 -3.98
CA LEU A 360 11.31 9.10 -4.89
C LEU A 360 11.45 8.17 -6.10
N TYR A 361 10.32 7.74 -6.66
CA TYR A 361 10.29 6.97 -7.90
C TYR A 361 10.70 7.81 -9.10
N LEU A 362 11.35 7.16 -10.07
CA LEU A 362 11.76 7.76 -11.32
C LEU A 362 10.57 7.84 -12.27
N LEU A 363 10.47 8.96 -12.99
CA LEU A 363 9.48 9.19 -14.03
C LEU A 363 10.21 9.32 -15.36
N ARG A 364 9.71 8.60 -16.37
CA ARG A 364 10.26 8.59 -17.74
C ARG A 364 10.48 10.00 -18.27
N ASP A 365 9.42 10.80 -18.25
CA ASP A 365 9.41 12.13 -18.88
C ASP A 365 10.43 13.06 -18.19
N LYS A 366 10.54 13.00 -16.85
CA LYS A 366 11.52 13.78 -16.10
C LYS A 366 12.96 13.34 -16.36
N GLU A 367 13.23 12.04 -16.50
CA GLU A 367 14.58 11.56 -16.78
C GLU A 367 15.03 11.94 -18.20
N VAL A 368 14.11 11.95 -19.15
CA VAL A 368 14.33 12.43 -20.53
C VAL A 368 14.60 13.93 -20.54
N GLU A 369 13.76 14.74 -19.87
CA GLU A 369 13.96 16.19 -19.74
C GLU A 369 15.31 16.53 -19.09
N GLN A 370 15.67 15.85 -18.00
CA GLN A 370 16.95 16.05 -17.33
C GLN A 370 18.14 15.58 -18.18
N CYS A 371 17.98 14.52 -18.97
CA CYS A 371 18.99 14.09 -19.93
C CYS A 371 19.29 15.21 -20.94
N TYR A 372 18.24 15.82 -21.51
CA TYR A 372 18.42 16.93 -22.45
C TYR A 372 19.13 18.12 -21.81
N ALA A 373 18.78 18.49 -20.59
CA ALA A 373 19.47 19.56 -19.87
C ALA A 373 20.97 19.25 -19.69
N ARG A 374 21.31 18.03 -19.24
CA ARG A 374 22.71 17.62 -19.01
C ARG A 374 23.55 17.59 -20.29
N VAL A 375 22.99 17.10 -21.38
CA VAL A 375 23.75 16.92 -22.62
C VAL A 375 23.83 18.23 -23.41
N LYS A 376 22.82 19.11 -23.35
CA LYS A 376 22.85 20.44 -23.97
C LYS A 376 24.11 21.21 -23.59
N ASP A 377 24.42 21.26 -22.30
CA ASP A 377 25.56 22.01 -21.78
C ASP A 377 26.91 21.42 -22.25
N LYS A 378 26.95 20.10 -22.47
CA LYS A 378 28.17 19.37 -22.87
C LYS A 378 28.26 19.10 -24.37
N LEU A 379 27.26 19.49 -25.16
CA LEU A 379 27.13 19.03 -26.54
C LEU A 379 28.30 19.50 -27.42
N ALA A 380 28.73 20.76 -27.25
CA ALA A 380 29.85 21.31 -28.01
C ALA A 380 31.17 20.55 -27.75
N GLU A 381 31.46 20.25 -26.47
CA GLU A 381 32.63 19.48 -26.07
C GLU A 381 32.56 18.04 -26.61
N LEU A 382 31.40 17.39 -26.48
CA LEU A 382 31.19 16.02 -26.98
C LEU A 382 31.29 15.94 -28.51
N TYR A 383 30.82 16.97 -29.24
CA TYR A 383 30.94 17.04 -30.68
C TYR A 383 32.41 17.15 -31.12
N HIS A 384 33.19 18.01 -30.45
CA HIS A 384 34.63 18.15 -30.70
C HIS A 384 35.35 16.80 -30.49
N LYS A 385 35.14 16.17 -29.35
CA LYS A 385 35.75 14.88 -28.99
C LYS A 385 35.37 13.76 -29.97
N HIS A 386 34.13 13.74 -30.44
CA HIS A 386 33.67 12.78 -31.45
C HIS A 386 34.37 13.00 -32.79
N HIS A 387 34.52 14.25 -33.22
CA HIS A 387 35.24 14.58 -34.45
C HIS A 387 36.74 14.22 -34.38
N GLU A 388 37.40 14.51 -33.25
CA GLU A 388 38.80 14.10 -33.01
C GLU A 388 38.97 12.57 -33.07
N ARG A 389 38.03 11.82 -32.49
CA ARG A 389 38.05 10.37 -32.53
C ARG A 389 37.93 9.84 -33.97
N ASN A 390 37.01 10.39 -34.76
CA ASN A 390 36.85 10.01 -36.17
C ASN A 390 38.08 10.38 -37.01
N ALA A 391 38.68 11.54 -36.74
CA ALA A 391 39.93 11.96 -37.39
C ALA A 391 41.09 11.01 -37.05
N GLY A 392 41.19 10.55 -35.80
CA GLY A 392 42.17 9.56 -35.37
C GLY A 392 42.00 8.20 -36.04
N GLU A 393 40.76 7.72 -36.21
CA GLU A 393 40.45 6.45 -36.90
C GLU A 393 40.80 6.51 -38.40
N SER A 394 40.61 7.67 -39.06
CA SER A 394 41.00 7.85 -40.47
C SER A 394 42.52 7.83 -40.72
N ASN A 395 43.32 8.08 -39.67
CA ASN A 395 44.78 8.10 -39.74
C ASN A 395 45.41 6.70 -39.44
N ILE A 396 44.62 5.75 -38.95
CA ILE A 396 45.00 4.34 -38.85
C ILE A 396 44.79 3.73 -40.25
N LYS A 397 45.73 4.01 -41.15
CA LYS A 397 45.81 3.38 -42.46
C LYS A 397 46.02 1.88 -42.25
N VAL A 398 44.96 1.11 -42.47
CA VAL A 398 44.92 -0.35 -42.51
C VAL A 398 46.11 -0.87 -43.32
N LYS A 399 47.12 -1.44 -42.64
CA LYS A 399 48.02 -2.40 -43.29
C LYS A 399 47.16 -3.60 -43.63
N GLY A 400 46.81 -3.74 -44.91
CA GLY A 400 45.95 -4.81 -45.41
C GLY A 400 46.49 -6.18 -45.03
N THR A 401 45.87 -6.80 -44.04
CA THR A 401 45.86 -8.26 -43.89
C THR A 401 44.70 -8.77 -44.72
N SER A 402 45.04 -9.40 -45.84
CA SER A 402 44.15 -10.17 -46.71
C SER A 402 43.28 -11.11 -45.87
N PHE A 403 41.97 -10.89 -45.93
CA PHE A 403 40.95 -11.73 -45.31
C PHE A 403 40.76 -12.98 -46.18
N THR A 404 41.43 -14.07 -45.79
CA THR A 404 41.14 -15.41 -46.32
C THR A 404 39.86 -15.90 -45.63
N SER A 405 38.83 -16.23 -46.42
CA SER A 405 37.59 -16.83 -45.95
C SER A 405 37.89 -18.21 -45.35
N GLN A 406 38.11 -18.28 -44.04
CA GLN A 406 38.01 -19.53 -43.29
C GLN A 406 36.57 -19.70 -42.84
N GLN A 407 35.99 -20.82 -43.26
CA GLN A 407 34.70 -21.30 -42.79
C GLN A 407 34.73 -21.39 -41.26
N TYR A 408 33.73 -20.79 -40.61
CA TYR A 408 33.58 -20.90 -39.17
C TYR A 408 33.09 -22.30 -38.82
N GLU A 409 34.03 -23.16 -38.43
CA GLU A 409 33.70 -24.32 -37.61
C GLU A 409 33.34 -23.82 -36.21
N VAL A 410 32.17 -24.22 -35.72
CA VAL A 410 31.69 -23.91 -34.37
C VAL A 410 32.60 -24.65 -33.38
N ARG A 411 33.61 -23.94 -32.86
CA ARG A 411 34.49 -24.44 -31.83
C ARG A 411 33.72 -24.53 -30.53
N GLN A 412 33.34 -25.74 -30.12
CA GLN A 412 32.86 -25.99 -28.77
C GLN A 412 33.98 -25.62 -27.79
N VAL A 413 33.76 -24.58 -26.98
CA VAL A 413 34.66 -24.23 -25.88
C VAL A 413 34.41 -25.25 -24.79
N THR A 414 35.18 -26.34 -24.79
CA THR A 414 35.36 -27.12 -23.57
C THR A 414 36.14 -26.24 -22.58
N PRO A 415 35.71 -26.11 -21.32
CA PRO A 415 36.48 -25.39 -20.33
C PRO A 415 37.82 -26.10 -20.14
N THR A 416 38.92 -25.43 -20.47
CA THR A 416 40.26 -25.89 -20.13
C THR A 416 40.34 -25.99 -18.62
N GLN A 417 40.33 -27.21 -18.08
CA GLN A 417 40.70 -27.44 -16.68
C GLN A 417 42.13 -26.95 -16.52
N GLN A 418 42.29 -25.79 -15.89
CA GLN A 418 43.58 -25.40 -15.35
C GLN A 418 43.87 -26.36 -14.20
N GLU A 419 44.99 -27.08 -14.28
CA GLU A 419 45.45 -27.92 -13.18
C GLU A 419 45.64 -27.03 -11.95
N VAL A 420 44.83 -27.28 -10.93
CA VAL A 420 44.90 -26.52 -9.68
C VAL A 420 46.17 -26.95 -8.97
N GLU A 421 47.17 -26.08 -8.92
CA GLU A 421 48.37 -26.34 -8.13
C GLU A 421 47.98 -26.61 -6.68
N GLY A 422 48.35 -27.79 -6.17
CA GLY A 422 48.07 -28.16 -4.79
C GLY A 422 48.69 -27.16 -3.81
N LEU A 423 48.01 -26.92 -2.69
CA LEU A 423 48.39 -25.94 -1.66
C LEU A 423 49.88 -26.05 -1.21
N GLY A 424 50.46 -27.25 -1.33
CA GLY A 424 51.88 -27.51 -1.08
C GLY A 424 52.85 -26.88 -2.10
N SER A 425 52.47 -26.74 -3.37
CA SER A 425 53.21 -25.98 -4.40
C SER A 425 53.28 -24.50 -4.02
N MET A 426 52.14 -23.93 -3.66
CA MET A 426 52.02 -22.54 -3.23
C MET A 426 52.82 -22.24 -1.95
N LEU A 427 52.78 -23.16 -0.97
CA LEU A 427 53.56 -23.03 0.27
C LEU A 427 55.08 -23.15 0.03
N ARG A 428 55.52 -23.97 -0.92
CA ARG A 428 56.95 -24.03 -1.31
C ARG A 428 57.42 -22.72 -1.94
N GLY A 429 56.56 -22.00 -2.66
CA GLY A 429 56.88 -20.69 -3.22
C GLY A 429 57.09 -19.61 -2.15
N LEU A 430 56.34 -19.68 -1.05
CA LEU A 430 56.41 -18.72 0.06
C LEU A 430 57.73 -18.78 0.86
N PHE A 431 58.33 -19.97 1.01
CA PHE A 431 59.61 -20.14 1.69
C PHE A 431 60.83 -20.06 0.75
N ARG A 432 60.61 -19.73 -0.53
CA ARG A 432 61.66 -19.58 -1.54
C ARG A 432 61.87 -18.10 -1.89
N ARG A 433 62.11 -17.26 -0.89
CA ARG A 433 62.73 -15.94 -1.07
C ARG A 433 63.81 -15.71 -0.02
N LYS A 434 65.04 -15.44 -0.52
CA LYS A 434 66.06 -14.64 0.16
C LYS A 434 65.70 -13.18 0.04
#